data_AF-A0A5J5G3E7-F1
#
_entry.id   AF-A0A5J5G3E7-F1
#
_cell.length_a   1.000
_cell.length_b   1.000
_cell.length_c   1.000
_cell.angle_alpha   90.00
_cell.angle_beta   90.00
_cell.angle_gamma   90.00
#
_symmetry.space_group_name_H-M   'P 1'
#
loop_
_entity.id
_entity.type
_entity.pdbx_description
1 polymer ?
#
loop_
_entity_poly.entity_id
_entity_poly.type
_entity_poly.pdbx_seq_one_letter_code
_entity_poly.pdbx_strand_id
1 'polypeptide(L)' 'MSRYNIKENIEIDPNGNIISETWEIFHEDGRLIKSGILSEKIAQEEVEALDTIDELEEASKHIKVSHKKSTLD' A
#
# COMPACT_ATOMS: atom_id res chain seq x y z
N MET A 1 3.01 12.42 -1.37
CA MET A 1 1.61 11.91 -1.29
C MET A 1 1.74 10.40 -1.35
N SER A 2 1.15 9.67 -0.42
CA SER A 2 1.21 8.20 -0.42
C SER A 2 0.63 7.66 -1.72
N ARG A 3 1.32 6.67 -2.31
CA ARG A 3 0.90 5.99 -3.55
C ARG A 3 -0.24 5.00 -3.31
N TYR A 4 -0.70 4.89 -2.08
CA TYR A 4 -1.72 3.96 -1.64
C TYR A 4 -2.94 4.72 -1.15
N ASN A 5 -4.12 4.16 -1.43
CA ASN A 5 -5.41 4.71 -1.03
C ASN A 5 -6.17 3.69 -0.19
N ILE A 6 -6.74 4.12 0.93
CA ILE A 6 -7.55 3.29 1.81
C ILE A 6 -9.01 3.53 1.47
N LYS A 7 -9.77 2.46 1.29
CA LYS A 7 -11.21 2.50 1.05
C LYS A 7 -11.93 1.67 2.10
N GLU A 8 -12.97 2.23 2.68
CA GLU A 8 -13.89 1.52 3.55
C GLU A 8 -14.85 0.66 2.73
N ASN A 9 -15.07 -0.57 3.18
CA ASN A 9 -15.98 -1.54 2.61
C ASN A 9 -16.93 -2.04 3.70
N ILE A 10 -18.16 -1.52 3.65
CA ILE A 10 -19.23 -1.89 4.56
C ILE A 10 -20.17 -2.87 3.84
N GLU A 11 -20.29 -4.06 4.39
CA GLU A 11 -21.28 -5.04 3.98
C GLU A 11 -22.56 -4.84 4.79
N ILE A 12 -23.68 -4.64 4.09
CA ILE A 12 -24.98 -4.34 4.69
C ILE A 12 -25.96 -5.45 4.30
N ASP A 13 -26.72 -5.95 5.28
CA ASP A 13 -27.77 -6.94 5.06
C ASP A 13 -29.00 -6.32 4.36
N PRO A 14 -29.88 -7.12 3.73
CA PRO A 14 -31.12 -6.63 3.12
C PRO A 14 -32.04 -5.81 4.04
N ASN A 15 -31.93 -5.97 5.35
CA ASN A 15 -32.67 -5.21 6.37
C ASN A 15 -31.97 -3.89 6.77
N GLY A 16 -30.80 -3.59 6.20
CA GLY A 16 -30.04 -2.37 6.46
C GLY A 16 -29.07 -2.45 7.64
N ASN A 17 -28.84 -3.62 8.23
CA ASN A 17 -27.86 -3.76 9.31
C ASN A 17 -26.44 -3.97 8.75
N ILE A 18 -25.44 -3.38 9.41
CA ILE A 18 -24.04 -3.61 9.08
C ILE A 18 -23.69 -5.05 9.48
N ILE A 19 -23.34 -5.87 8.49
CA ILE A 19 -22.84 -7.24 8.66
C ILE A 19 -21.34 -7.19 8.94
N SER A 20 -20.62 -6.35 8.20
CA SER A 20 -19.17 -6.27 8.29
C SER A 20 -18.69 -4.89 7.89
N GLU A 21 -17.63 -4.44 8.54
CA GLU A 21 -16.89 -3.24 8.19
C GLU A 21 -15.44 -3.64 8.04
N THR A 22 -14.91 -3.45 6.84
CA THR A 22 -13.53 -3.80 6.50
C THR A 22 -12.90 -2.68 5.71
N TRP A 23 -11.57 -2.67 5.67
CA TRP A 23 -10.80 -1.71 4.89
C TRP A 23 -10.01 -2.43 3.80
N GLU A 24 -9.87 -1.75 2.68
CA GLU A 24 -9.15 -2.19 1.50
C GLU A 24 -8.09 -1.16 1.13
N ILE A 25 -6.91 -1.64 0.73
CA ILE A 25 -5.78 -0.81 0.31
C ILE A 25 -5.60 -1.01 -1.19
N PHE A 26 -5.64 0.10 -1.93
CA PHE A 26 -5.41 0.16 -3.36
C PHE A 26 -4.12 0.92 -3.66
N HIS A 27 -3.41 0.51 -4.70
CA HIS A 27 -2.36 1.32 -5.32
C HIS A 27 -2.98 2.49 -6.11
N GLU A 28 -2.20 3.53 -6.41
CA GLU A 28 -2.64 4.69 -7.22
C GLU A 28 -3.17 4.28 -8.60
N ASP A 29 -2.64 3.18 -9.16
CA ASP A 29 -3.09 2.60 -10.44
C ASP A 29 -4.43 1.85 -10.34
N GLY A 30 -5.06 1.83 -9.16
CA GLY A 30 -6.33 1.12 -8.90
C GLY A 30 -6.17 -0.38 -8.60
N ARG A 31 -4.93 -0.88 -8.49
CA ARG A 31 -4.67 -2.28 -8.13
C ARG A 31 -4.99 -2.52 -6.66
N LEU A 32 -5.79 -3.54 -6.34
CA LEU A 32 -5.99 -3.99 -4.97
C LEU A 32 -4.71 -4.62 -4.43
N ILE A 33 -4.19 -4.07 -3.33
CA ILE A 33 -3.00 -4.57 -2.62
C ILE A 33 -3.42 -5.50 -1.48
N LYS A 34 -4.40 -5.09 -0.68
CA LYS A 34 -4.89 -5.84 0.48
C LYS A 34 -6.37 -5.55 0.72
N SER A 35 -7.13 -6.53 1.16
CA SER A 35 -8.54 -6.40 1.52
C SER A 35 -8.86 -7.14 2.82
N GLY A 36 -10.04 -6.88 3.39
CA GLY A 36 -10.51 -7.55 4.60
C GLY A 36 -9.77 -7.12 5.88
N ILE A 37 -9.19 -5.92 5.88
CA ILE A 37 -8.55 -5.37 7.08
C ILE A 37 -9.66 -5.00 8.07
N LEU A 38 -9.51 -5.35 9.35
CA LEU A 38 -10.57 -5.20 10.36
C LEU A 38 -10.54 -3.87 11.12
N SER A 39 -9.59 -2.99 10.82
CA SER A 39 -9.48 -1.70 11.48
C SER A 39 -8.80 -0.69 10.57
N GLU A 40 -9.34 0.53 10.52
CA GLU A 40 -8.72 1.66 9.82
C GLU A 40 -7.26 1.86 10.24
N LYS A 41 -6.97 1.76 11.54
CA LYS A 41 -5.62 1.92 12.06
C LYS A 41 -4.65 0.90 11.46
N ILE A 42 -5.06 -0.36 11.37
CA ILE A 42 -4.25 -1.41 10.74
C ILE A 42 -4.05 -1.09 9.25
N ALA A 43 -5.06 -0.58 8.57
CA ALA A 43 -4.93 -0.18 7.17
C ALA A 43 -3.95 0.98 6.99
N GLN A 44 -3.93 1.95 7.91
CA GLN A 44 -2.97 3.05 7.91
C GLN A 44 -1.53 2.54 8.16
N GLU A 45 -1.33 1.70 9.18
CA GLU A 45 0.00 1.12 9.49
C GLU A 45 0.55 0.31 8.30
N GLU A 46 -0.31 -0.40 7.56
CA GLU A 46 0.06 -1.13 6.35
C GLU A 46 0.47 -0.20 5.19
N VAL A 47 -0.23 0.92 5.00
CA VAL A 47 0.15 1.93 4.01
C VAL A 47 1.51 2.53 4.33
N GLU A 48 1.77 2.87 5.60
CA GLU A 48 3.08 3.40 6.02
C GLU A 48 4.21 2.39 5.79
N ALA A 49 3.96 1.11 6.08
CA ALA A 49 4.93 0.04 5.81
C ALA A 49 5.21 -0.11 4.31
N LEU A 50 4.18 -0.01 3.47
CA LEU A 50 4.31 -0.09 2.01
C LEU A 50 5.08 1.10 1.42
N ASP A 51 4.82 2.33 1.90
CA ASP A 51 5.59 3.52 1.52
C ASP A 51 7.07 3.35 1.89
N THR A 52 7.36 2.87 3.12
CA THR A 52 8.73 2.64 3.59
C THR A 52 9.48 1.62 2.73
N ILE A 53 8.81 0.54 2.32
CA ILE A 53 9.40 -0.49 1.47
C ILE A 53 9.72 0.07 0.09
N ASP A 54 8.82 0.88 -0.48
CA ASP A 54 9.03 1.49 -1.80
C ASP A 54 10.20 2.49 -1.78
N GLU A 55 10.27 3.35 -0.75
CA GLU A 55 11.40 4.26 -0.55
C GLU A 55 12.74 3.52 -0.45
N LEU A 56 12.76 2.38 0.26
CA LEU A 56 13.96 1.55 0.36
C LEU A 56 14.34 0.91 -1.00
N GLU A 57 13.34 0.48 -1.78
CA GLU A 57 13.57 -0.06 -3.13
C GLU A 57 14.14 1.01 -4.07
N GLU A 58 13.61 2.23 -4.03
CA GLU A 58 14.13 3.37 -4.81
C GLU A 58 15.56 3.75 -4.40
N ALA A 59 15.85 3.82 -3.10
CA ALA A 59 17.20 4.05 -2.59
C ALA A 59 18.18 2.95 -3.04
N SER A 60 17.75 1.69 -3.05
CA SER A 60 18.52 0.54 -3.53
C SER A 60 18.84 0.61 -5.03
N LYS A 61 17.90 1.09 -5.85
CA LYS A 61 18.11 1.30 -7.29
C LYS A 61 19.25 2.29 -7.55
N HIS A 62 19.35 3.36 -6.76
CA HIS A 62 20.43 4.35 -6.87
C HIS A 62 21.82 3.77 -6.56
N ILE A 63 21.92 2.82 -5.63
CA ILE A 63 23.20 2.17 -5.28
C ILE A 63 23.70 1.28 -6.42
N LYS A 64 22.80 0.57 -7.12
CA LYS A 64 23.19 -0.31 -8.24
C LYS A 64 23.66 0.45 -9.49
N VAL A 65 23.20 1.69 -9.71
CA VAL A 65 23.61 2.49 -10.87
C VAL A 65 25.04 3.03 -10.72
N SER A 66 25.47 3.37 -9.50
CA SER A 66 26.82 3.90 -9.25
C SER A 66 27.94 2.87 -9.47
N HIS A 67 27.66 1.57 -9.37
CA HIS A 67 28.69 0.53 -9.58
C HIS A 67 28.98 0.20 -11.06
N LYS A 68 28.15 0.63 -12.01
CA LYS A 68 28.41 0.41 -13.45
C LYS A 68 29.28 1.47 -14.11
N LYS A 69 29.62 2.57 -13.42
CA LYS A 69 30.33 3.71 -14.03
C LYS A 69 31.83 3.80 -13.72
N SER A 70 32.40 2.88 -12.94
CA SER A 70 33.83 2.87 -12.58
C SER A 70 34.59 1.63 -13.06
N THR A 71 34.27 1.11 -14.25
CA THR A 71 35.14 0.15 -14.94
C THR A 71 35.15 0.46 -16.43
N LEU A 72 35.64 1.66 -16.76
CA LEU A 72 36.17 1.97 -18.08
C LEU A 72 37.26 3.02 -17.91
N ASP A 73 38.43 2.58 -17.45
CA ASP A 73 39.76 2.80 -18.07
C ASP A 73 40.81 2.04 -17.23
#